data_AF-A0A8T4SBA0-F1
#
_entry.id   AF-A0A8T4SBA0-F1
#
_cell.length_a   1.000
_cell.length_b   1.000
_cell.length_c   1.000
_cell.angle_alpha   90.00
_cell.angle_beta   90.00
_cell.angle_gamma   90.00
#
_symmetry.space_group_name_H-M   'P 1'
#
loop_
_entity.id
_entity.type
_entity.pdbx_description
1 polymer ?
#
loop_
_entity_poly.entity_id
_entity_poly.type
_entity_poly.pdbx_seq_one_letter_code
_entity_poly.pdbx_strand_id
1 'polypeptide(L)'
;METIKTIKGVDEETWYKLKKLSVRDRVTMGKLLHKIVEEYEKRSESFWKDILNHKGTLTNKEAEEMHLLVRKHRQEYGFRQ
;
A
#
# COMPACT_ATOMS: atom_id res chain seq x y z
N MET A 1 40.17 -2.86 -1.64
CA MET A 1 39.08 -2.27 -0.83
C MET A 1 37.79 -2.95 -1.25
N GLU A 2 37.19 -3.77 -0.40
CA GLU A 2 35.85 -4.29 -0.67
C GLU A 2 34.84 -3.14 -0.58
N THR A 3 34.09 -2.91 -1.64
CA THR A 3 32.99 -1.94 -1.65
C THR A 3 31.92 -2.46 -0.69
N ILE A 4 31.83 -1.87 0.50
CA ILE A 4 30.77 -2.16 1.44
C ILE A 4 29.46 -1.82 0.72
N LYS A 5 28.66 -2.84 0.39
CA LYS A 5 27.34 -2.67 -0.20
C LYS A 5 26.42 -2.05 0.85
N THR A 6 26.44 -0.73 0.96
CA THR A 6 25.47 0.00 1.76
C THR A 6 24.15 0.06 1.00
N ILE A 7 23.04 0.08 1.75
CA ILE A 7 21.72 0.26 1.16
C ILE A 7 21.67 1.65 0.54
N LYS A 8 21.31 1.75 -0.75
CA LYS A 8 21.23 3.02 -1.47
C LYS A 8 20.24 3.95 -0.76
N GLY A 9 20.67 5.17 -0.43
CA GLY A 9 19.83 6.19 0.21
C GLY A 9 19.71 6.05 1.73
N VAL A 10 20.48 5.18 2.36
CA VAL A 10 20.56 5.10 3.83
C VAL A 10 21.79 5.86 4.30
N ASP A 11 21.57 6.93 5.07
CA ASP A 11 22.65 7.67 5.71
C ASP A 11 23.26 6.90 6.90
N GLU A 12 24.41 7.38 7.40
CA GLU A 12 25.13 6.72 8.48
C GLU A 12 24.34 6.68 9.79
N GLU A 13 23.57 7.74 10.07
CA GLU A 13 22.75 7.83 11.27
C GLU A 13 21.65 6.76 11.27
N THR A 14 20.96 6.60 10.14
CA THR A 14 19.93 5.60 9.93
C THR A 14 20.53 4.19 9.98
N TRP A 15 21.70 3.99 9.36
CA TRP A 15 22.40 2.72 9.42
C TRP A 15 22.80 2.33 10.85
N TYR A 16 23.25 3.30 11.65
CA TYR A 16 23.57 3.12 13.05
C TYR A 16 22.34 2.78 13.89
N LYS A 17 21.20 3.44 13.65
CA LYS A 17 19.91 3.11 14.29
C LYS A 17 19.48 1.68 13.97
N LEU A 18 19.56 1.26 12.71
CA LEU A 18 19.23 -0.11 12.31
C LEU A 18 20.11 -1.14 13.01
N LYS A 19 21.42 -0.88 13.13
CA LYS A 19 22.34 -1.76 13.87
C LYS A 19 21.94 -1.88 15.34
N LYS A 20 21.67 -0.75 16.01
CA LYS A 20 21.19 -0.74 17.40
C LYS A 20 19.92 -1.58 17.57
N LEU A 21 18.97 -1.44 16.66
CA LEU A 21 17.71 -2.20 16.68
C LEU A 21 17.97 -3.70 16.53
N SER A 22 18.84 -4.12 15.60
CA SER A 22 19.17 -5.55 15.41
C SER A 22 19.80 -6.18 16.64
N VAL A 23 20.67 -5.44 17.35
CA VAL A 23 21.31 -5.90 18.58
C VAL A 23 20.29 -5.99 19.72
N ARG A 24 19.47 -4.94 19.88
CA ARG A 24 18.42 -4.88 20.90
C ARG A 24 17.45 -6.06 20.78
N ASP A 25 17.02 -6.35 19.55
CA ASP A 25 16.01 -7.37 19.27
C ASP A 25 16.64 -8.78 19.09
N ARG A 26 17.97 -8.89 19.21
CA ARG A 26 18.75 -10.14 19.07
C ARG A 26 18.48 -10.88 17.75
N VAL A 27 18.34 -10.12 16.67
CA VAL A 27 18.11 -10.66 15.31
C VAL A 27 19.23 -10.24 14.37
N THR A 28 19.43 -11.02 13.31
CA THR A 28 20.35 -10.60 12.25
C THR A 28 19.78 -9.41 11.50
N MET A 29 20.65 -8.56 10.93
CA MET A 29 20.21 -7.40 10.14
C MET A 29 19.24 -7.79 9.02
N GLY A 30 19.49 -8.91 8.33
CA GLY A 30 18.59 -9.41 7.29
C GLY A 30 17.19 -9.73 7.82
N LYS A 31 17.08 -10.37 8.99
CA LYS A 31 15.79 -10.67 9.64
C LYS A 31 15.06 -9.40 10.09
N LEU A 32 15.80 -8.41 10.59
CA LEU A 32 15.23 -7.11 10.97
C LEU A 32 14.62 -6.41 9.74
N LEU A 33 15.37 -6.30 8.66
CA LEU A 33 14.90 -5.64 7.43
C LEU A 33 13.70 -6.37 6.82
N HIS A 34 13.71 -7.70 6.83
CA HIS A 34 12.57 -8.49 6.38
C HIS A 34 11.32 -8.20 7.20
N LYS A 35 11.43 -8.17 8.53
CA LYS A 35 10.32 -7.83 9.42
C LYS A 35 9.77 -6.42 9.18
N ILE A 36 10.66 -5.45 8.94
CA ILE A 36 10.24 -4.06 8.62
C ILE A 36 9.42 -4.03 7.32
N VAL A 37 9.86 -4.75 6.29
CA VAL A 37 9.12 -4.85 5.02
C VAL A 37 7.78 -5.54 5.20
N GLU A 38 7.73 -6.68 5.91
CA GLU A 38 6.46 -7.36 6.20
C GLU A 38 5.48 -6.48 6.97
N GLU A 39 5.95 -5.72 7.97
CA GLU A 39 5.10 -4.81 8.73
C GLU A 39 4.56 -3.66 7.85
N TYR A 40 5.36 -3.17 6.91
CA TYR A 40 4.92 -2.18 5.94
C TYR A 40 3.85 -2.74 4.99
N GLU A 41 4.07 -3.93 4.45
CA GLU A 41 3.11 -4.62 3.57
C GLU A 41 1.79 -4.91 4.28
N LYS A 42 1.85 -5.42 5.52
CA LYS A 42 0.65 -5.66 6.34
C LYS A 42 -0.16 -4.38 6.58
N ARG A 43 0.53 -3.26 6.86
CA ARG A 43 -0.12 -1.95 7.08
C ARG A 43 -0.71 -1.37 5.78
N SER A 44 -0.04 -1.55 4.65
CA SER A 44 -0.54 -1.06 3.36
C SER A 44 -1.76 -1.86 2.91
N GLU A 45 -1.73 -3.18 3.09
CA GLU A 45 -2.90 -4.04 2.87
C GLU A 45 -4.08 -3.65 3.77
N SER A 46 -3.86 -3.44 5.07
CA SER A 46 -4.95 -3.02 5.97
C SER A 46 -5.54 -1.67 5.58
N PHE A 47 -4.71 -0.70 5.20
CA PHE A 47 -5.18 0.61 4.75
C PHE A 47 -6.07 0.52 3.51
N TRP A 48 -5.64 -0.21 2.47
CA TRP A 48 -6.45 -0.38 1.27
C TRP A 48 -7.68 -1.24 1.53
N LYS A 49 -7.55 -2.27 2.37
CA LYS A 49 -8.66 -3.12 2.78
C LYS A 49 -9.72 -2.32 3.52
N ASP A 50 -9.34 -1.36 4.37
CA ASP A 50 -10.28 -0.49 5.08
C ASP A 50 -10.96 0.48 4.11
N ILE A 51 -10.22 1.08 3.17
CA ILE A 51 -10.79 1.96 2.13
C ILE A 51 -11.77 1.21 1.23
N LEU A 52 -11.40 0.01 0.77
CA LEU A 52 -12.18 -0.75 -0.19
C LEU A 52 -13.34 -1.53 0.46
N ASN A 53 -13.23 -1.87 1.75
CA ASN A 53 -14.31 -2.54 2.49
C ASN A 53 -15.18 -1.60 3.30
N HIS A 54 -14.97 -0.28 3.26
CA HIS A 54 -16.05 0.62 3.62
C HIS A 54 -17.23 0.27 2.71
N LYS A 55 -18.33 -0.20 3.33
CA LYS A 55 -19.59 -0.58 2.66
C LYS A 55 -19.76 0.31 1.44
N GLY A 56 -19.72 -0.28 0.25
CA GLY A 56 -19.92 0.47 -0.99
C GLY A 56 -21.10 1.40 -0.79
N THR A 57 -20.93 2.68 -1.10
CA THR A 57 -21.98 3.69 -0.92
C THR A 57 -23.27 3.29 -1.64
N LEU A 58 -23.11 2.46 -2.67
CA LEU A 58 -24.16 1.79 -3.40
C LEU A 58 -24.00 0.28 -3.27
N THR A 59 -25.12 -0.41 -3.11
CA THR A 59 -25.23 -1.84 -3.41
C THR A 59 -24.96 -2.10 -4.89
N ASN A 60 -24.58 -3.32 -5.24
CA ASN A 60 -24.37 -3.71 -6.64
C ASN A 60 -25.60 -3.40 -7.51
N LYS A 61 -26.81 -3.51 -6.94
CA LYS A 61 -28.06 -3.19 -7.62
C LYS A 61 -28.18 -1.69 -7.90
N GLU A 62 -27.93 -0.85 -6.90
CA GLU A 62 -27.98 0.62 -7.05
C GLU A 62 -26.90 1.12 -8.03
N ALA A 63 -25.72 0.50 -8.02
CA ALA A 63 -24.66 0.80 -8.99
C ALA A 63 -25.09 0.50 -10.44
N GLU A 64 -25.75 -0.65 -10.66
CA GLU A 64 -26.26 -1.04 -11.97
C GLU A 64 -27.39 -0.12 -12.45
N GLU A 65 -28.32 0.22 -11.56
CA GLU A 65 -29.41 1.17 -11.85
C GLU A 65 -28.88 2.56 -12.21
N MET A 66 -27.86 3.04 -11.47
CA MET A 66 -27.19 4.31 -11.78
C MET A 66 -26.48 4.26 -13.13
N HIS A 67 -25.81 3.15 -13.45
CA HIS A 67 -25.15 2.96 -14.74
C HIS A 67 -26.16 3.01 -15.91
N LEU A 68 -27.32 2.35 -15.78
CA LEU A 68 -28.40 2.39 -16.77
C LEU A 68 -28.99 3.79 -16.94
N LEU A 69 -29.22 4.51 -15.84
CA LEU A 69 -29.71 5.90 -15.86
C LEU A 69 -28.74 6.83 -16.59
N VAL A 70 -27.44 6.76 -16.25
CA VAL A 70 -26.40 7.57 -16.90
C VAL A 70 -26.29 7.22 -18.38
N ARG A 71 -26.35 5.94 -18.74
CA ARG A 71 -26.33 5.50 -20.15
C ARG A 71 -27.51 6.07 -20.94
N LYS A 72 -28.72 6.00 -20.38
CA LYS A 72 -29.93 6.56 -21.00
C LYS A 72 -29.81 8.08 -21.17
N HIS A 73 -29.37 8.78 -20.12
CA HIS A 73 -29.16 10.23 -20.17
C HIS A 73 -28.10 10.62 -21.22
N ARG A 74 -27.00 9.87 -21.33
CA ARG A 74 -25.98 10.12 -22.37
C ARG A 74 -26.53 9.94 -23.78
N GLN A 75 -27.37 8.93 -24.00
CA GLN A 75 -28.03 8.71 -25.29
C GLN A 75 -29.01 9.83 -25.64
N GLU A 76 -29.80 10.32 -24.68
CA GLU A 76 -30.73 11.43 -24.86
C GLU A 76 -30.04 12.73 -25.30
N TYR A 77 -28.82 12.97 -24.82
CA TYR A 77 -28.03 14.18 -25.11
C TYR A 77 -26.98 13.98 -26.21
N GLY A 78 -27.01 12.84 -26.93
CA GLY A 78 -26.14 12.61 -28.10
C GLY A 78 -24.66 12.35 -27.78
N PHE A 79 -24.31 12.06 -26.54
CA PHE A 79 -22.95 11.63 -26.18
C PHE A 79 -22.69 10.22 -26.72
N ARG A 80 -21.50 9.99 -27.29
CA ARG A 80 -21.12 8.68 -27.86
C ARG A 80 -21.14 7.58 -26.78
N GLN A 81 -21.64 6.41 -27.17
CA GLN A 81 -21.76 5.20 -26.33
C GLN A 81 -20.40 4.69 -25.89
#